data_AF-A0A8X8BUD4-F1
#
_entry.id   AF-A0A8X8BUD4-F1
#
_cell.length_a   1.000
_cell.length_b   1.000
_cell.length_c   1.000
_cell.angle_alpha   90.00
_cell.angle_beta   90.00
_cell.angle_gamma   90.00
#
_symmetry.space_group_name_H-M   'P 1'
#
loop_
_entity.id
_entity.type
_entity.pdbx_description
1 polymer ?
#
loop_
_entity_poly.entity_id
_entity_poly.type
_entity_poly.pdbx_seq_one_letter_code
_entity_poly.pdbx_strand_id
1 'polypeptide(L)'
;MNENTTSITLEPKNSSGQPVVHKIVNVANLGLVPSGQDNIHRFAAKTVNAGTLVLVTLDLKESLTALLIVNTEKTAIGSMLLREIKTALSQA
;
A
#
# COMPACT_ATOMS: atom_id res chain seq x y z
N MET A 1 6.66 -15.39 -4.00
CA MET A 1 6.56 -14.14 -3.22
C MET A 1 5.79 -14.42 -1.96
N ASN A 2 6.21 -13.84 -0.84
CA ASN A 2 5.50 -13.92 0.43
C ASN A 2 4.49 -12.76 0.49
N GLU A 3 3.34 -13.01 1.11
CA GLU A 3 2.26 -12.04 1.28
C GLU A 3 2.17 -11.60 2.75
N ASN A 4 2.06 -10.29 2.98
CA ASN A 4 1.69 -9.72 4.27
C ASN A 4 0.44 -8.86 4.08
N THR A 5 -0.54 -9.04 4.96
CA THR A 5 -1.86 -8.41 4.83
C THR A 5 -2.28 -7.77 6.15
N THR A 6 -2.89 -6.58 6.10
CA THR A 6 -3.45 -5.91 7.28
C THR A 6 -4.66 -5.05 6.93
N SER A 7 -5.59 -4.97 7.88
CA SER A 7 -6.69 -4.00 7.83
C SER A 7 -6.24 -2.66 8.42
N ILE A 8 -6.71 -1.58 7.81
CA ILE A 8 -6.40 -0.20 8.16
C ILE A 8 -7.70 0.58 8.30
N THR A 9 -7.80 1.36 9.38
CA THR A 9 -8.81 2.42 9.50
C THR A 9 -8.20 3.71 8.98
N LEU A 10 -8.67 4.17 7.83
CA LEU A 10 -8.16 5.33 7.12
C LEU A 10 -8.54 6.64 7.81
N GLU A 11 -7.64 7.62 7.75
CA GLU A 11 -8.03 9.01 7.96
C GLU A 11 -9.07 9.45 6.92
N PRO A 12 -10.08 10.26 7.29
CA PRO A 12 -11.10 10.75 6.35
C PRO A 12 -10.52 11.40 5.09
N LYS A 13 -9.36 12.06 5.21
CA LYS A 13 -8.64 12.68 4.09
C LYS A 13 -8.03 11.67 3.09
N ASN A 14 -7.83 10.42 3.52
CA ASN A 14 -7.29 9.31 2.74
C ASN A 14 -8.40 8.37 2.23
N SER A 15 -9.67 8.75 2.35
CA SER A 15 -10.83 7.92 1.97
C SER A 15 -11.11 7.87 0.46
N SER A 16 -10.47 8.74 -0.31
CA SER A 16 -10.67 8.87 -1.76
C SER A 16 -9.40 8.53 -2.53
N GLY A 17 -9.57 8.07 -3.77
CA GLY A 17 -8.50 7.44 -4.55
C GLY A 17 -7.27 8.32 -4.80
N GLN A 18 -7.44 9.57 -5.24
CA GLN A 18 -6.28 10.42 -5.58
C GLN A 18 -5.40 10.79 -4.36
N PRO A 19 -5.95 11.28 -3.23
CA PRO A 19 -5.16 11.57 -2.04
C PRO A 19 -4.43 10.36 -1.47
N VAL A 20 -5.09 9.19 -1.40
CA VAL A 20 -4.49 7.98 -0.82
C VAL A 20 -3.37 7.43 -1.69
N VAL A 21 -3.55 7.45 -3.02
CA VAL A 21 -2.51 7.07 -3.98
C VAL A 21 -1.29 7.98 -3.83
N HIS A 22 -1.48 9.30 -3.81
CA HIS A 22 -0.38 10.24 -3.67
C HIS A 22 0.37 10.06 -2.33
N LYS A 23 -0.36 9.79 -1.24
CA LYS A 23 0.23 9.51 0.08
C LYS A 23 1.12 8.26 0.03
N ILE A 24 0.62 7.16 -0.55
CA ILE A 24 1.38 5.91 -0.67
C ILE A 24 2.65 6.10 -1.52
N VAL A 25 2.51 6.72 -2.71
CA VAL A 25 3.64 6.95 -3.63
C VAL A 25 4.75 7.71 -2.91
N ASN A 26 4.41 8.75 -2.14
CA ASN A 26 5.40 9.58 -1.43
C ASN A 26 6.04 8.88 -0.22
N VAL A 27 5.27 8.09 0.54
CA VAL A 27 5.78 7.42 1.75
C VAL A 27 6.67 6.23 1.38
N ALA A 28 6.32 5.50 0.33
CA ALA A 28 6.91 4.21 0.00
C ALA A 28 7.73 4.18 -1.30
N ASN A 29 7.81 5.30 -2.03
CA ASN A 29 8.49 5.40 -3.33
C ASN A 29 8.05 4.29 -4.31
N LEU A 30 6.73 4.16 -4.49
CA LEU A 30 6.13 3.16 -5.36
C LEU A 30 5.57 3.82 -6.63
N GLY A 31 5.58 3.09 -7.75
CA GLY A 31 4.85 3.49 -8.95
C GLY A 31 3.41 2.98 -8.92
N LEU A 32 2.45 3.82 -9.29
CA LEU A 32 1.06 3.40 -9.49
C LEU A 32 0.97 2.50 -10.74
N VAL A 33 0.27 1.38 -10.61
CA VAL A 33 -0.06 0.46 -11.70
C VAL A 33 -1.55 0.64 -12.01
N PRO A 34 -1.93 0.97 -13.27
CA PRO A 34 -3.33 1.10 -13.64
C PRO A 34 -4.14 -0.15 -13.28
N SER A 35 -5.20 0.05 -12.52
CA SER A 35 -6.20 -0.95 -12.18
C SER A 35 -7.52 -0.55 -12.84
N GLY A 36 -8.23 -1.50 -13.46
CA GLY A 36 -9.57 -1.25 -14.02
C GLY A 36 -10.67 -1.16 -12.94
N GLN A 37 -10.31 -0.91 -11.68
CA GLN A 37 -11.19 -0.96 -10.53
C GLN A 37 -10.95 0.28 -9.66
N ASP A 38 -12.00 1.08 -9.45
CA ASP A 38 -11.90 2.38 -8.78
C ASP A 38 -11.48 2.29 -7.32
N ASN A 39 -11.83 1.20 -6.65
CA ASN A 39 -11.55 0.98 -5.23
C ASN A 39 -10.27 0.17 -4.97
N ILE A 40 -9.62 -0.36 -6.01
CA ILE A 40 -8.40 -1.15 -5.85
C ILE A 40 -7.26 -0.39 -6.49
N HIS A 41 -6.30 0.06 -5.67
CA HIS A 41 -5.09 0.72 -6.15
C HIS A 41 -3.91 -0.26 -6.06
N ARG A 42 -3.21 -0.44 -7.17
CA ARG A 42 -2.04 -1.33 -7.26
C ARG A 42 -0.79 -0.51 -7.45
N PHE A 43 0.29 -0.94 -6.82
CA PHE A 43 1.58 -0.29 -6.90
C PHE A 43 2.68 -1.32 -7.10
N ALA A 44 3.76 -0.91 -7.74
CA ALA A 44 4.95 -1.72 -7.94
C ALA A 44 6.22 -0.92 -7.67
N ALA A 45 7.21 -1.58 -7.10
CA ALA A 45 8.55 -1.04 -6.91
C ALA A 45 9.60 -2.16 -6.92
N LYS A 46 10.85 -1.72 -6.89
CA LYS A 46 12.02 -2.58 -6.81
C LYS A 46 12.98 -2.01 -5.78
N THR A 47 13.47 -2.86 -4.89
CA THR A 47 14.51 -2.46 -3.91
C THR A 47 15.82 -2.13 -4.63
N VAL A 48 16.50 -1.07 -4.19
CA VAL A 48 17.70 -0.55 -4.88
C VAL A 48 18.85 -1.56 -4.85
N ASN A 49 19.20 -2.08 -3.67
CA ASN A 49 20.37 -2.95 -3.51
C ASN A 49 20.11 -4.39 -3.99
N ALA A 50 18.99 -4.99 -3.57
CA ALA A 50 18.72 -6.40 -3.82
C ALA A 50 17.93 -6.67 -5.09
N GLY A 51 17.37 -5.63 -5.73
CA GLY A 51 16.54 -5.78 -6.91
C GLY A 51 15.24 -6.54 -6.70
N THR A 52 14.88 -6.85 -5.45
CA THR A 52 13.64 -7.57 -5.10
C THR A 52 12.43 -6.72 -5.49
N LEU A 53 11.48 -7.36 -6.18
CA LEU A 53 10.19 -6.75 -6.53
C LEU A 53 9.29 -6.65 -5.29
N VAL A 54 8.55 -5.56 -5.24
CA VAL A 54 7.54 -5.30 -4.22
C VAL A 54 6.26 -4.90 -4.93
N LEU A 55 5.19 -5.63 -4.67
CA LEU A 55 3.85 -5.30 -5.18
C LEU A 55 2.97 -4.95 -3.99
N VAL A 56 2.23 -3.85 -4.10
CA VAL A 56 1.33 -3.39 -3.05
C VAL A 56 -0.07 -3.25 -3.63
N THR A 57 -1.06 -3.76 -2.92
CA THR A 57 -2.48 -3.55 -3.23
C THR A 57 -3.13 -2.86 -2.06
N LEU A 58 -3.80 -1.75 -2.32
CA LEU A 58 -4.73 -1.11 -1.40
C LEU A 58 -6.14 -1.34 -1.94
N ASP A 59 -6.95 -2.09 -1.22
CA ASP A 59 -8.35 -2.33 -1.52
C ASP A 59 -9.21 -1.52 -0.55
N LEU A 60 -9.75 -0.41 -1.04
CA LEU A 60 -10.64 0.48 -0.31
C LEU A 60 -11.98 -0.22 -0.10
N LYS A 61 -12.38 -0.29 1.16
CA LYS A 61 -13.65 -0.85 1.62
C LYS A 61 -14.57 0.27 2.07
N GLU A 62 -15.77 -0.11 2.49
CA GLU A 62 -16.74 0.82 3.06
C GLU A 62 -16.25 1.39 4.41
N SER A 63 -16.87 2.49 4.84
CA SER A 63 -16.71 3.04 6.20
C SER A 63 -15.26 3.35 6.61
N LEU A 64 -14.46 3.93 5.71
CA LEU A 64 -13.05 4.31 5.93
C LEU A 64 -12.14 3.13 6.26
N THR A 65 -12.51 1.91 5.89
CA THR A 65 -11.63 0.74 6.06
C THR A 65 -10.92 0.41 4.75
N ALA A 66 -9.73 -0.17 4.85
CA ALA A 66 -8.99 -0.67 3.69
C ALA A 66 -8.19 -1.92 4.04
N LEU A 67 -8.04 -2.79 3.04
CA LEU A 67 -7.16 -3.94 3.11
C LEU A 67 -5.85 -3.58 2.38
N LEU A 68 -4.74 -3.59 3.11
CA LEU A 68 -3.41 -3.40 2.56
C LEU A 68 -2.71 -4.74 2.45
N ILE A 69 -2.23 -5.05 1.24
CA ILE A 69 -1.53 -6.29 0.91
C ILE A 69 -0.17 -5.92 0.33
N VAL A 70 0.90 -6.49 0.87
CA VAL A 70 2.28 -6.33 0.37
C VAL A 70 2.82 -7.70 0.00
N ASN A 71 3.20 -7.85 -1.27
CA ASN A 71 3.83 -9.05 -1.80
C ASN A 71 5.30 -8.77 -2.12
N THR A 72 6.20 -9.58 -1.57
CA THR A 72 7.65 -9.50 -1.87
C THR A 72 8.34 -10.80 -1.49
N GLU A 73 9.51 -11.09 -2.07
CA GLU A 73 10.30 -12.27 -1.69
C GLU A 73 10.92 -12.14 -0.30
N LYS A 74 11.19 -10.90 0.15
CA LYS A 74 11.85 -10.62 1.43
C LYS A 74 10.83 -10.22 2.49
N THR A 75 10.42 -11.18 3.34
CA THR A 75 9.39 -10.97 4.37
C THR A 75 9.66 -9.77 5.26
N ALA A 76 10.91 -9.54 5.68
CA ALA A 76 11.29 -8.39 6.50
C ALA A 76 10.96 -7.03 5.84
N ILE A 77 11.18 -6.91 4.52
CA ILE A 77 10.82 -5.72 3.74
C ILE A 77 9.30 -5.58 3.67
N GLY A 78 8.61 -6.70 3.44
CA GLY A 78 7.15 -6.72 3.40
C GLY A 78 6.51 -6.22 4.69
N SER A 79 6.98 -6.69 5.86
CA SER A 79 6.46 -6.27 7.16
C SER A 79 6.80 -4.82 7.49
N MET A 80 8.01 -4.36 7.15
CA MET A 80 8.44 -2.97 7.36
C MET A 80 7.59 -2.00 6.54
N LEU A 81 7.45 -2.27 5.24
CA LEU A 81 6.68 -1.44 4.33
C LEU A 81 5.19 -1.40 4.70
N LEU A 82 4.62 -2.56 5.05
CA LEU A 82 3.24 -2.66 5.50
C LEU A 82 2.99 -1.82 6.75
N ARG A 83 3.94 -1.78 7.70
CA ARG A 83 3.86 -0.92 8.88
C ARG A 83 3.93 0.57 8.52
N GLU A 84 4.88 0.97 7.69
CA GLU A 84 5.06 2.38 7.30
C GLU A 84 3.84 2.93 6.57
N ILE A 85 3.32 2.19 5.58
CA ILE A 85 2.11 2.58 4.86
C ILE A 85 0.91 2.61 5.80
N LYS A 86 0.74 1.60 6.66
CA LYS A 86 -0.34 1.61 7.66
C LYS A 86 -0.28 2.84 8.55
N THR A 87 0.88 3.16 9.11
CA THR A 87 1.05 4.35 9.96
C THR A 87 0.76 5.65 9.21
N ALA A 88 1.16 5.74 7.94
CA ALA A 88 0.92 6.94 7.14
C ALA A 88 -0.55 7.15 6.73
N LEU A 89 -1.34 6.07 6.66
CA LEU A 89 -2.74 6.10 6.23
C LEU A 89 -3.74 6.11 7.39
N SER A 90 -3.33 5.60 8.56
CA SER A 90 -4.17 5.51 9.76
C SER A 90 -4.39 6.87 10.42
N GLN A 91 -5.53 7.03 11.10
CA GLN A 91 -5.72 8.13 12.05
C GLN A 91 -4.66 8.05 13.15
N ALA A 92 -4.01 9.18 13.43
CA ALA A 92 -3.13 9.35 14.58
C ALA A 92 -3.92 9.27 15.89
#